data_AF-A0A1V9ZM62-F1
#
_entry.id   AF-A0A1V9ZM62-F1
#
_cell.length_a   1.000
_cell.length_b   1.000
_cell.length_c   1.000
_cell.angle_alpha   90.00
_cell.angle_beta   90.00
_cell.angle_gamma   90.00
#
_symmetry.space_group_name_H-M   'P 1'
#
loop_
_entity.id
_entity.type
_entity.pdbx_description
1 polymer ?
#
loop_
_entity_poly.entity_id
_entity_poly.type
_entity_poly.pdbx_seq_one_letter_code
_entity_poly.pdbx_strand_id
1 'polypeptide(L)'
;MKSKVLLTALVLAALALGSAGDPKLRSKLGDQCRLVGDCMPCAKSEADENWCRGTGYKQELLCKTEVTNTTVFEHCIPPATHQGLSSVLSFEAVMLAIVAVAAVLLKKEKKKHLSSFDLRKDPRQPSKPFQT
;
A
#
# COMPACT_ATOMS: atom_id res chain seq x y z
N MET A 1 -21.68 19.36 -3.95
CA MET A 1 -20.60 19.42 -2.93
C MET A 1 -20.20 18.04 -2.38
N LYS A 2 -21.16 17.15 -2.05
CA LYS A 2 -20.90 15.80 -1.51
C LYS A 2 -19.92 14.91 -2.31
N SER A 3 -19.93 15.03 -3.65
CA SER A 3 -19.10 14.18 -4.51
C SER A 3 -17.61 14.59 -4.58
N LYS A 4 -17.28 15.85 -4.28
CA LYS A 4 -15.87 16.30 -4.19
C LYS A 4 -15.23 15.79 -2.90
N VAL A 5 -15.98 15.82 -1.80
CA VAL A 5 -15.60 15.31 -0.48
C VAL A 5 -15.39 13.79 -0.50
N LEU A 6 -16.29 13.04 -1.17
CA LEU A 6 -16.14 11.58 -1.28
C LEU A 6 -14.91 11.18 -2.10
N LEU A 7 -14.61 11.91 -3.18
CA LEU A 7 -13.47 11.62 -4.05
C LEU A 7 -12.14 11.98 -3.37
N THR A 8 -12.11 13.12 -2.66
CA THR A 8 -10.94 13.48 -1.83
C THR A 8 -10.75 12.52 -0.67
N ALA A 9 -11.82 12.06 -0.02
CA ALA A 9 -11.74 11.03 1.01
C ALA A 9 -11.24 9.68 0.48
N LEU A 10 -11.66 9.26 -0.72
CA LEU A 10 -11.16 8.05 -1.38
C LEU A 10 -9.68 8.16 -1.79
N VAL A 11 -9.27 9.32 -2.29
CA VAL A 11 -7.87 9.58 -2.65
C VAL A 11 -6.99 9.64 -1.39
N LEU A 12 -7.46 10.29 -0.32
CA LEU A 12 -6.78 10.32 0.98
C LEU A 12 -6.71 8.92 1.62
N ALA A 13 -7.77 8.12 1.52
CA ALA A 13 -7.77 6.74 2.00
C ALA A 13 -6.80 5.85 1.20
N ALA A 14 -6.74 6.00 -0.12
CA ALA A 14 -5.78 5.29 -0.97
C ALA A 14 -4.32 5.71 -0.66
N LEU A 15 -4.08 7.00 -0.40
CA LEU A 15 -2.77 7.51 0.02
C LEU A 15 -2.38 7.02 1.43
N ALA A 16 -3.35 6.90 2.35
CA ALA A 16 -3.12 6.37 3.70
C ALA A 16 -2.91 4.85 3.72
N LEU A 17 -3.51 4.11 2.79
CA LEU A 17 -3.27 2.68 2.60
C LEU A 17 -1.92 2.42 1.91
N GLY A 18 -1.45 3.34 1.05
CA GLY A 18 -0.14 3.28 0.41
C GLY A 18 1.05 3.59 1.33
N SER A 19 0.82 4.23 2.49
CA SER A 19 1.87 4.47 3.50
C SER A 19 1.96 3.36 4.55
N ALA A 20 1.12 2.32 4.47
CA ALA A 20 1.30 1.09 5.24
C ALA A 20 2.29 0.15 4.54
N GLY A 21 3.45 0.68 4.14
CA GLY A 21 4.62 -0.13 3.89
C GLY A 21 5.06 -0.73 5.21
N ASP A 22 5.02 -2.06 5.27
CA ASP A 22 5.41 -2.96 6.35
C ASP A 22 5.76 -2.28 7.69
N PRO A 23 4.95 -2.46 8.75
CA PRO A 23 5.40 -2.14 10.09
C PRO A 23 6.54 -3.11 10.40
N LYS A 24 7.78 -2.71 10.07
CA LYS A 24 9.01 -3.31 10.56
C LYS A 24 8.81 -3.39 12.06
N LEU A 25 8.53 -4.61 12.50
CA LEU A 25 7.98 -4.89 13.81
C LEU A 25 8.94 -4.25 14.80
N ARG A 26 8.39 -3.25 15.49
CA ARG A 26 9.06 -2.35 16.41
C ARG A 26 9.68 -3.20 17.53
N SER A 27 10.90 -3.70 17.34
CA SER A 27 11.68 -4.29 18.43
C SER A 27 11.83 -3.21 19.49
N LYS A 28 11.14 -3.42 20.61
CA LYS A 28 11.28 -2.64 21.82
C LYS A 28 12.62 -2.97 22.46
N LEU A 29 13.73 -2.52 21.88
CA LEU A 29 15.03 -2.59 22.54
C LEU A 29 15.79 -1.30 22.33
N GLY A 30 15.68 -0.41 23.32
CA GLY A 30 16.56 0.74 23.61
C GLY A 30 16.79 1.73 22.47
N ASP A 31 16.51 3.01 22.72
CA ASP A 31 16.62 4.13 21.76
C ASP A 31 18.00 4.35 21.07
N GLN A 32 18.98 3.43 21.22
CA GLN A 32 20.32 3.49 20.64
C GLN A 32 20.74 2.27 19.81
N CYS A 33 19.86 1.27 19.62
CA CYS A 33 20.14 0.10 18.78
C CYS A 33 19.46 0.21 17.41
N ARG A 34 20.20 -0.09 16.34
CA ARG A 34 19.68 -0.14 14.96
C ARG A 34 19.80 -1.55 14.42
N LEU A 35 18.74 -2.03 13.77
CA LEU A 35 18.74 -3.31 13.05
C LEU A 35 19.66 -3.23 11.83
N VAL A 36 20.64 -4.13 11.75
CA VAL A 36 21.63 -4.20 10.69
C VAL A 36 21.65 -5.61 10.14
N GLY A 37 20.89 -5.84 9.07
CA GLY A 37 20.82 -7.13 8.39
C GLY A 37 19.44 -7.77 8.41
N ASP A 38 19.33 -8.86 7.65
CA ASP A 38 18.11 -9.64 7.51
C ASP A 38 17.97 -10.68 8.62
N CYS A 39 16.73 -11.13 8.82
CA CYS A 39 16.43 -12.21 9.76
C CYS A 39 16.90 -13.55 9.16
N MET A 40 17.95 -14.13 9.74
CA MET A 40 18.60 -15.35 9.25
C MET A 40 18.30 -16.55 10.15
N PRO A 41 18.26 -17.78 9.62
CA PRO A 41 18.12 -18.97 10.44
C PRO A 41 19.35 -19.17 11.33
N CYS A 42 19.13 -19.64 12.56
CA CYS A 42 20.20 -19.95 13.49
C CYS A 42 21.01 -21.17 13.04
N ALA A 43 22.32 -21.15 13.31
CA ALA A 43 23.17 -22.31 13.09
C ALA A 43 22.86 -23.39 14.14
N LYS A 44 23.12 -24.67 13.81
CA LYS A 44 22.89 -25.79 14.75
C LYS A 44 23.69 -25.65 16.05
N SER A 45 24.86 -25.00 16.00
CA SER A 45 25.70 -24.71 17.16
C SER A 45 25.15 -23.62 18.07
N GLU A 46 24.21 -22.80 17.58
CA GLU A 46 23.63 -21.66 18.30
C GLU A 46 22.19 -21.95 18.72
N ALA A 47 21.71 -23.19 18.57
CA ALA A 47 20.33 -23.56 18.85
C ALA A 47 19.94 -23.35 20.33
N ASP A 48 20.91 -23.48 21.23
CA ASP A 48 20.72 -23.31 22.68
C ASP A 48 20.84 -21.85 23.15
N GLU A 49 21.19 -20.92 22.26
CA GLU A 49 21.35 -19.52 22.59
C GLU A 49 20.01 -18.80 22.78
N ASN A 50 19.99 -17.80 23.67
CA ASN A 50 18.76 -17.09 24.05
C ASN A 50 18.07 -16.40 22.87
N TRP A 51 18.83 -15.92 21.88
CA TRP A 51 18.30 -15.28 20.67
C TRP A 51 17.80 -16.25 19.60
N CYS A 52 18.05 -17.55 19.76
CA CYS A 52 17.63 -18.59 18.81
C CYS A 52 16.50 -19.48 19.34
N ARG A 53 16.36 -19.60 20.66
CA ARG A 53 15.42 -20.53 21.31
C ARG A 53 13.94 -20.27 21.03
N GLY A 54 13.56 -19.03 20.69
CA GLY A 54 12.16 -18.64 20.47
C GLY A 54 11.64 -19.02 19.08
N THR A 55 12.27 -18.47 18.03
CA THR A 55 11.81 -18.61 16.64
C THR A 55 12.74 -19.44 15.78
N GLY A 56 13.95 -19.76 16.23
CA GLY A 56 15.00 -20.39 15.43
C GLY A 56 15.65 -19.43 14.40
N TYR A 57 15.35 -18.14 14.47
CA TYR A 57 15.92 -17.11 13.61
C TYR A 57 16.53 -15.98 14.44
N LYS A 58 17.65 -15.44 13.96
CA LYS A 58 18.41 -14.35 14.56
C LYS A 58 18.53 -13.15 13.62
N GLN A 59 18.57 -11.97 14.20
CA GLN A 59 18.86 -10.73 13.49
C GLN A 59 19.94 -9.94 14.23
N GLU A 60 20.83 -9.33 13.47
CA GLU A 60 21.92 -8.52 14.00
C GLU A 60 21.48 -7.07 14.24
N LEU A 61 21.88 -6.53 15.38
CA LEU A 61 21.65 -5.16 15.81
C LEU A 61 22.99 -4.50 16.11
N LEU A 62 23.16 -3.28 15.61
CA LEU A 62 24.23 -2.38 16.04
C LEU A 62 23.71 -1.47 17.13
N CYS A 63 24.17 -1.72 18.35
CA CYS A 63 23.92 -0.87 19.51
C CYS A 63 25.07 0.12 19.66
N LYS A 64 24.74 1.41 19.69
CA LYS A 64 25.72 2.44 20.00
C LYS A 64 25.80 2.57 21.52
N THR A 65 26.91 2.16 22.09
CA THR A 65 27.25 2.46 23.49
C THR A 65 28.19 3.67 23.49
N GLU A 66 28.23 4.46 24.57
CA GLU A 66 28.99 5.74 24.66
C GLU A 66 30.46 5.67 24.20
N VAL A 67 31.06 4.47 24.19
CA VAL A 67 32.49 4.27 23.87
C VAL A 67 32.73 3.40 22.62
N THR A 68 31.83 2.48 22.26
CA THR A 68 31.99 1.57 21.11
C THR A 68 30.65 1.10 20.53
N ASN A 69 30.64 0.78 19.24
CA ASN A 69 29.51 0.08 18.60
C ASN A 69 29.61 -1.41 18.91
N THR A 70 28.58 -2.00 19.53
CA THR A 70 28.51 -3.43 19.81
C THR A 70 27.48 -4.10 18.90
N THR A 71 27.83 -5.26 18.35
CA THR A 71 26.91 -6.13 17.62
C THR A 71 26.19 -7.03 18.63
N VAL A 72 24.86 -7.00 18.61
CA VAL A 72 23.99 -7.80 19.49
C VAL A 72 23.02 -8.58 18.60
N PHE A 73 22.67 -9.79 19.01
CA PHE A 73 21.68 -10.60 18.30
C PHE A 73 20.36 -10.64 19.07
N GLU A 74 19.25 -10.50 18.35
CA GLU A 74 17.90 -10.69 18.86
C GLU A 74 17.17 -11.75 18.03
N HIS A 75 16.18 -12.40 18.64
CA HIS A 75 15.29 -13.30 17.92
C HIS A 75 14.42 -12.48 16.96
N CYS A 76 14.18 -13.01 15.78
CA CYS A 76 13.34 -12.36 14.78
C CYS A 76 12.31 -13.33 14.21
N ILE A 77 11.25 -12.78 13.64
CA ILE A 77 10.24 -13.57 12.92
C ILE A 77 10.70 -13.65 11.46
N PRO A 78 10.75 -14.85 10.86
CA PRO A 78 11.19 -15.00 9.48
C PRO A 78 10.36 -14.11 8.55
N PRO A 79 10.99 -13.47 7.56
CA PRO A 79 10.24 -12.74 6.54
C PRO A 79 9.28 -13.73 5.89
N ALA A 80 8.00 -13.39 5.85
CA ALA A 80 7.00 -14.21 5.18
C ALA A 80 7.50 -14.46 3.75
N THR A 81 7.55 -15.73 3.33
CA THR A 81 8.01 -16.19 2.00
C THR A 81 7.29 -15.53 0.81
N HIS A 82 6.26 -14.73 1.07
CA HIS A 82 5.41 -14.06 0.09
C HIS A 82 5.56 -12.53 0.05
N GLN A 83 6.60 -11.94 0.66
CA GLN A 83 6.83 -10.47 0.61
C GLN A 83 6.88 -9.91 -0.83
N GLY A 84 7.40 -10.68 -1.79
CA GLY A 84 7.37 -10.29 -3.20
C GLY A 84 5.94 -10.25 -3.78
N LEU A 85 5.09 -11.21 -3.40
CA LEU A 85 3.69 -11.25 -3.85
C LEU A 85 2.85 -10.15 -3.21
N SER A 86 3.05 -9.85 -1.92
CA SER A 86 2.33 -8.75 -1.27
C SER A 86 2.70 -7.38 -1.87
N SER A 87 3.97 -7.18 -2.22
CA SER A 87 4.42 -5.97 -2.92
C SER A 87 3.76 -5.82 -4.30
N VAL A 88 3.71 -6.90 -5.09
CA VAL A 88 3.07 -6.88 -6.43
C VAL A 88 1.56 -6.65 -6.32
N LEU A 89 0.88 -7.35 -5.40
CA LEU A 89 -0.57 -7.21 -5.20
C LEU A 89 -0.95 -5.82 -4.70
N SER A 90 -0.16 -5.23 -3.80
CA SER A 90 -0.39 -3.87 -3.32
C SER A 90 -0.19 -2.84 -4.43
N PHE A 91 0.84 -2.98 -5.27
CA PHE A 91 1.03 -2.13 -6.43
C PHE A 91 -0.15 -2.23 -7.42
N GLU A 92 -0.58 -3.45 -7.73
CA GLU A 92 -1.71 -3.70 -8.63
C GLU A 92 -3.01 -3.08 -8.08
N ALA A 93 -3.28 -3.23 -6.78
CA ALA A 93 -4.44 -2.65 -6.13
C ALA A 93 -4.44 -1.11 -6.21
N VAL A 94 -3.27 -0.46 -6.04
CA VAL A 94 -3.14 1.00 -6.20
C VAL A 94 -3.41 1.43 -7.63
N MET A 95 -2.84 0.73 -8.62
CA MET A 95 -3.07 1.06 -10.04
C MET A 95 -4.54 0.90 -10.43
N LEU A 96 -5.20 -0.16 -9.98
CA LEU A 96 -6.65 -0.35 -10.18
C LEU A 96 -7.48 0.78 -9.55
N ALA A 97 -7.11 1.22 -8.34
CA ALA A 97 -7.79 2.33 -7.68
C ALA A 97 -7.65 3.64 -8.48
N ILE A 98 -6.45 3.94 -9.00
CA ILE A 98 -6.21 5.12 -9.84
C ILE A 98 -7.08 5.08 -11.11
N VAL A 99 -7.11 3.94 -11.80
CA VAL A 99 -7.93 3.77 -13.01
C VAL A 99 -9.41 3.92 -12.70
N ALA A 100 -9.89 3.36 -11.59
CA ALA A 100 -11.29 3.49 -11.17
C ALA A 100 -11.67 4.96 -10.91
N VAL A 101 -10.80 5.72 -10.22
CA VAL A 101 -11.00 7.15 -9.99
C VAL A 101 -11.04 7.93 -11.31
N ALA A 102 -10.09 7.67 -12.22
CA ALA A 102 -10.05 8.29 -13.53
C ALA A 102 -11.33 8.00 -14.34
N ALA A 103 -11.80 6.75 -14.35
CA ALA A 103 -13.03 6.35 -15.03
C ALA A 103 -14.28 7.07 -14.47
N VAL A 104 -14.36 7.24 -13.15
CA VAL A 104 -15.46 7.99 -12.51
C VAL A 104 -15.43 9.47 -12.90
N LEU A 105 -14.25 10.08 -12.92
CA LEU A 105 -14.09 11.48 -13.36
C LEU A 105 -14.48 11.64 -14.83
N LEU A 106 -14.02 10.76 -15.71
CA LEU A 106 -14.38 10.76 -17.13
C LEU A 106 -15.87 10.54 -17.35
N LYS A 107 -16.52 9.64 -16.60
CA LYS A 107 -17.99 9.45 -16.66
C LYS A 107 -18.74 10.71 -16.22
N LYS A 108 -18.23 11.45 -15.23
CA LYS A 108 -18.84 12.71 -14.80
C LYS A 108 -18.70 13.81 -15.85
N GLU A 109 -17.53 13.95 -16.46
CA GLU A 109 -17.32 14.91 -17.54
C GLU A 109 -18.16 14.56 -18.78
N LYS A 110 -18.24 13.28 -19.16
CA LYS A 110 -19.16 12.85 -20.23
C LYS A 110 -20.61 13.22 -19.96
N LYS A 111 -21.11 13.07 -18.73
CA LYS A 111 -22.48 13.48 -18.37
C LYS A 111 -22.70 14.99 -18.49
N LYS A 112 -21.68 15.82 -18.26
CA LYS A 112 -21.79 17.27 -18.43
C LYS A 112 -21.82 17.68 -19.90
N HIS A 113 -21.01 17.03 -20.75
CA HIS A 113 -20.89 17.37 -22.17
C HIS A 113 -21.95 16.71 -23.08
N LEU A 114 -22.53 15.57 -22.68
CA LEU A 114 -23.60 14.91 -23.44
C LEU A 114 -24.97 15.62 -23.35
N SER A 115 -25.09 16.71 -22.58
CA SER A 115 -26.38 17.40 -22.38
C SER A 115 -26.55 18.69 -23.21
N SER A 116 -25.53 19.23 -23.88
CA SER A 116 -25.70 20.51 -24.61
C SER A 116 -25.75 20.40 -26.13
N PHE A 117 -25.30 19.28 -26.70
CA PHE A 117 -25.26 19.10 -28.17
C PHE A 117 -26.33 18.15 -28.72
N ASP A 118 -26.97 17.31 -27.88
CA ASP A 118 -28.02 16.37 -28.31
C ASP A 118 -29.46 16.91 -28.14
N LEU A 119 -29.59 18.18 -27.71
CA LEU A 119 -30.87 18.87 -27.50
C LEU A 119 -31.21 19.93 -28.55
N ARG A 120 -30.37 20.09 -29.59
CA ARG A 120 -30.81 20.77 -30.81
C ARG A 120 -31.65 19.79 -31.63
N LYS A 121 -32.87 19.53 -31.14
CA LYS A 121 -33.94 19.03 -31.97
C LYS A 121 -34.17 20.12 -33.01
N ASP A 122 -33.73 19.87 -34.24
CA ASP A 122 -33.90 20.80 -35.34
C ASP A 122 -35.40 21.13 -35.43
N PRO A 123 -35.83 22.40 -35.31
CA PRO A 123 -37.25 22.75 -35.37
C PRO A 123 -37.94 22.29 -36.66
N ARG A 124 -37.13 21.97 -37.68
CA ARG A 124 -37.58 21.49 -38.98
C ARG A 124 -37.79 19.97 -39.04
N GLN A 125 -37.43 19.20 -38.01
CA GLN A 125 -37.66 17.76 -37.99
C GLN A 125 -39.08 17.43 -37.48
N PRO A 126 -39.98 16.93 -38.35
CA PRO A 126 -41.28 16.46 -37.92
C PRO A 126 -41.12 15.24 -37.00
N SER A 127 -41.76 15.29 -35.82
CA SER A 127 -41.69 14.26 -34.78
C SER A 127 -42.54 13.02 -35.06
N LYS A 128 -43.25 12.98 -36.19
CA LYS A 128 -44.14 11.89 -36.55
C LYS A 128 -43.48 11.04 -37.65
N PRO A 129 -43.36 9.72 -37.47
CA PRO A 129 -43.04 8.85 -38.59
C PRO A 129 -44.15 9.00 -39.64
N PHE A 130 -43.76 9.07 -40.91
CA PHE A 130 -44.71 9.07 -42.03
C PHE A 130 -45.64 7.87 -41.87
N GLN A 131 -46.93 8.14 -41.64
CA GLN A 131 -47.96 7.13 -41.81
C GLN A 131 -48.30 7.10 -43.30
N THR A 132 -47.91 6.00 -43.94
CA THR A 132 -48.36 5.56 -45.27
C THR A 132 -49.83 5.18 -45.25
#